data_AF-A0A349SRR0-F1
#
_entry.id   AF-A0A349SRR0-F1
#
_cell.length_a   1.000
_cell.length_b   1.000
_cell.length_c   1.000
_cell.angle_alpha   90.00
_cell.angle_beta   90.00
_cell.angle_gamma   90.00
#
_symmetry.space_group_name_H-M   'P 1'
#
loop_
_entity.id
_entity.type
_entity.pdbx_description
1 polymer ?
#
loop_
_entity_poly.entity_id
_entity_poly.type
_entity_poly.pdbx_seq_one_letter_code
_entity_poly.pdbx_strand_id
1 'polypeptide(L)' 'MPTLEITDLAGNVTSLEANSGETLMEALRDNGYDDVLAICGG' A
#
# COMPACT_ATOMS: atom_id res chain seq x y z
N MET A 1 -1.07 14.04 -4.93
CA MET A 1 -0.96 12.86 -4.06
C MET A 1 -2.28 12.12 -4.19
N PRO A 2 -2.31 10.95 -4.84
CA PRO A 2 -3.49 10.11 -4.83
C PRO A 2 -3.70 9.52 -3.43
N THR A 3 -4.95 9.49 -2.99
CA THR A 3 -5.38 8.73 -1.81
C THR A 3 -5.62 7.27 -2.21
N LEU A 4 -5.03 6.35 -1.47
CA LEU A 4 -5.26 4.91 -1.59
C LEU A 4 -6.15 4.47 -0.43
N GLU A 5 -7.19 3.70 -0.72
CA GLU A 5 -8.01 3.01 0.27
C GLU A 5 -7.60 1.52 0.26
N ILE A 6 -7.08 1.05 1.39
CA ILE A 6 -6.60 -0.32 1.56
C ILE A 6 -7.59 -1.06 2.46
N THR A 7 -8.19 -2.11 1.93
CA THR A 7 -9.06 -3.03 2.68
C THR A 7 -8.30 -4.31 2.99
N ASP A 8 -8.19 -4.67 4.27
CA ASP A 8 -7.57 -5.93 4.69
C ASP A 8 -8.52 -7.14 4.58
N LEU A 9 -8.04 -8.33 4.91
CA LEU A 9 -8.84 -9.56 4.86
C LEU A 9 -9.97 -9.62 5.93
N ALA A 10 -9.87 -8.81 6.98
CA ALA A 10 -10.92 -8.66 7.98
C ALA A 10 -11.98 -7.62 7.57
N GLY A 11 -11.75 -6.90 6.47
CA GLY A 11 -12.61 -5.84 5.97
C GLY A 11 -12.34 -4.47 6.61
N ASN A 12 -11.25 -4.30 7.38
CA ASN A 12 -10.88 -2.99 7.88
C ASN A 12 -10.35 -2.14 6.73
N VAL A 13 -10.75 -0.87 6.71
CA VAL A 13 -10.33 0.09 5.69
C VAL A 13 -9.38 1.11 6.31
N THR A 14 -8.26 1.32 5.65
CA THR A 14 -7.28 2.35 6.00
C THR A 14 -6.96 3.21 4.78
N SER A 15 -6.61 4.47 5.00
CA SER A 15 -6.26 5.39 3.93
C SER A 15 -4.77 5.76 3.99
N LEU A 16 -4.17 5.89 2.81
CA LEU A 16 -2.77 6.27 2.62
C LEU A 16 -2.67 7.34 1.52
N GLU A 17 -1.99 8.44 1.82
CA GLU A 17 -1.59 9.42 0.79
C GLU A 17 -0.29 8.97 0.13
N ALA A 18 -0.37 8.54 -1.14
CA ALA A 18 0.79 8.09 -1.89
C ALA A 18 1.44 9.23 -2.69
N ASN A 19 2.72 9.08 -3.01
CA ASN A 19 3.40 10.03 -3.87
C ASN A 19 3.20 9.67 -5.34
N SER A 20 3.03 10.69 -6.18
CA SER A 20 2.99 10.47 -7.62
C SER A 20 4.38 10.02 -8.11
N GLY A 21 4.41 8.90 -8.84
CA GLY A 21 5.64 8.29 -9.36
C GLY A 21 6.08 7.03 -8.60
N GLU A 22 5.51 6.77 -7.42
CA GLU A 22 5.63 5.47 -6.73
C GLU A 22 4.70 4.45 -7.38
N THR A 23 5.14 3.20 -7.41
CA THR A 23 4.23 2.08 -7.66
C THR A 23 3.35 1.84 -6.44
N LEU A 24 2.19 1.18 -6.65
CA LEU A 24 1.31 0.80 -5.56
C LEU A 24 2.04 -0.08 -4.52
N MET A 25 2.87 -1.03 -4.97
CA MET A 25 3.60 -1.93 -4.08
C MET A 25 4.67 -1.21 -3.24
N GLU A 26 5.38 -0.23 -3.81
CA GLU A 26 6.33 0.60 -3.06
C GLU A 26 5.61 1.41 -1.98
N ALA A 27 4.50 2.06 -2.33
CA ALA A 27 3.70 2.83 -1.38
C ALA A 27 3.19 1.97 -0.22
N LEU A 28 2.71 0.75 -0.48
CA LEU A 28 2.23 -0.17 0.56
C LEU A 28 3.38 -0.66 1.45
N ARG A 29 4.49 -1.12 0.87
CA ARG A 29 5.64 -1.64 1.62
C ARG A 29 6.25 -0.58 2.52
N ASP A 30 6.50 0.60 1.98
CA ASP A 30 7.20 1.67 2.70
C ASP A 30 6.34 2.27 3.83
N ASN A 31 5.02 2.00 3.83
CA ASN A 31 4.08 2.37 4.88
C ASN A 31 3.66 1.20 5.80
N GLY A 32 4.37 0.06 5.75
CA GLY A 32 4.21 -1.03 6.72
C GLY A 32 3.00 -1.94 6.50
N TYR A 33 2.47 -2.01 5.28
CA TYR A 33 1.45 -3.00 4.91
C TYR A 33 2.09 -4.37 4.64
N ASP A 34 2.61 -5.00 5.69
CA ASP A 34 3.44 -6.22 5.62
C ASP A 34 2.69 -7.48 5.18
N ASP A 35 1.36 -7.48 5.20
CA ASP A 35 0.54 -8.57 4.66
C ASP A 35 0.70 -8.72 3.14
N VAL A 36 1.19 -7.67 2.46
CA VAL A 36 1.42 -7.63 1.03
C VAL A 36 2.93 -7.64 0.77
N LEU A 37 3.49 -8.82 0.54
CA LEU A 37 4.93 -9.00 0.42
C LEU A 37 5.44 -8.72 -1.00
N ALA A 38 6.37 -7.77 -1.13
CA ALA A 38 7.10 -7.48 -2.36
C ALA A 38 8.32 -8.39 -2.56
N ILE A 39 8.16 -9.72 -2.44
CA ILE A 39 9.29 -10.69 -2.41
C ILE A 39 10.16 -10.61 -3.68
N CYS A 40 9.56 -10.34 -4.83
CA CYS A 40 10.28 -10.17 -6.10
C CYS A 40 10.73 -8.73 -6.39
N GLY A 41 10.40 -7.77 -5.51
CA GLY A 41 10.69 -6.34 -5.71
C GLY A 41 9.63 -5.57 -6.50
N GLY A 42 8.66 -6.26 -7.10
CA GLY A 42 7.66 -5.65 -7.99
C GLY A 42 8.14 -5.60 -9.42
#